data_AF-A0A327K1H1-F1
#
_entry.id   AF-A0A327K1H1-F1
#
_cell.length_a   1.000
_cell.length_b   1.000
_cell.length_c   1.000
_cell.angle_alpha   90.00
_cell.angle_beta   90.00
_cell.angle_gamma   90.00
#
_symmetry.space_group_name_H-M   'P 1'
#
loop_
_entity.id
_entity.type
_entity.pdbx_description
1 polymer ?
#
loop_
_entity_poly.entity_id
_entity_poly.type
_entity_poly.pdbx_seq_one_letter_code
_entity_poly.pdbx_strand_id
1 'polypeptide(L)'
;MDPGEFKDAVSRFAPNFVHAGQPMALSLTQASEVGTIYTRQEVEALTAIAHERGLPVHMDGARFANALVNLGENPADITWRQGV
;
A
#
# COMPACT_ATOMS: atom_id res chain seq x y z
N MET A 1 -7.51 -3.05 -3.34
CA MET A 1 -8.13 -2.12 -2.38
C MET A 1 -8.27 -0.80 -3.09
N ASP A 2 -9.45 -0.19 -3.05
CA ASP A 2 -9.65 1.14 -3.63
C ASP A 2 -8.99 2.23 -2.75
N PRO A 3 -8.32 3.26 -3.31
CA PRO A 3 -7.71 4.32 -2.53
C PRO A 3 -8.69 5.14 -1.68
N GLY A 4 -9.93 5.35 -2.15
CA GLY A 4 -10.98 6.01 -1.39
C GLY A 4 -11.38 5.20 -0.16
N GLU A 5 -11.61 3.89 -0.34
CA GLU A 5 -11.89 2.98 0.76
C GLU A 5 -10.75 2.95 1.79
N PHE A 6 -9.48 2.97 1.33
CA PHE A 6 -8.33 3.03 2.22
C PHE A 6 -8.30 4.33 3.05
N LYS A 7 -8.51 5.47 2.39
CA LYS A 7 -8.57 6.77 3.05
C LYS A 7 -9.66 6.82 4.13
N ASP A 8 -10.84 6.29 3.81
CA ASP A 8 -11.95 6.22 4.76
C ASP A 8 -11.62 5.29 5.92
N ALA A 9 -11.02 4.12 5.66
CA ALA A 9 -10.64 3.17 6.69
C ALA A 9 -9.64 3.76 7.70
N VAL A 10 -8.59 4.43 7.23
CA VAL A 10 -7.58 5.07 8.10
C VAL A 10 -8.18 6.26 8.87
N SER A 11 -9.21 6.92 8.34
CA SER A 11 -9.90 8.05 8.99
C SER A 11 -10.82 7.66 10.13
N ARG A 12 -11.18 6.38 10.27
CA ARG A 12 -12.09 5.91 11.34
C ARG A 12 -11.46 5.97 12.73
N PHE A 13 -10.14 6.08 12.82
CA PHE A 13 -9.42 6.10 14.09
C PHE A 13 -9.17 7.54 14.51
N ALA A 14 -9.85 7.95 15.59
CA ALA A 14 -9.63 9.26 16.18
C ALA A 14 -8.20 9.36 16.73
N PRO A 15 -7.43 10.40 16.36
CA PRO A 15 -6.09 10.62 16.90
C PRO A 15 -6.13 10.72 18.43
N ASN A 16 -5.13 10.15 19.11
CA ASN A 16 -4.98 10.18 20.56
C ASN A 16 -6.12 9.51 21.36
N PHE A 17 -6.96 8.70 20.71
CA PHE A 17 -8.00 7.96 21.41
C PHE A 17 -7.43 6.68 22.03
N VAL A 18 -7.20 6.71 23.34
CA VAL A 18 -6.50 5.66 24.10
C VAL A 18 -7.24 4.33 24.21
N HIS A 19 -8.54 4.31 23.90
CA HIS A 19 -9.38 3.12 23.99
C HIS A 19 -9.53 2.37 22.65
N ALA A 20 -8.86 2.82 21.59
CA ALA A 20 -8.79 2.12 20.31
C ALA A 20 -7.36 2.00 19.82
N GLY A 21 -7.08 0.94 19.04
CA GLY A 21 -5.84 0.83 18.29
C GLY A 21 -5.70 1.99 17.29
N GLN A 22 -4.45 2.32 16.97
CA GLN A 22 -4.13 3.35 15.98
C GLN A 22 -3.54 2.68 14.73
N PRO A 23 -3.79 3.22 13.53
CA PRO A 23 -3.07 2.79 12.34
C PRO A 23 -1.57 2.99 12.51
N MET A 24 -0.77 1.95 12.19
CA MET A 24 0.69 1.97 12.40
C MET A 24 1.50 1.81 11.12
N ALA A 25 0.92 1.25 10.07
CA ALA A 25 1.58 1.04 8.78
C ALA A 25 0.55 0.72 7.69
N LEU A 26 0.93 0.92 6.43
CA LEU A 26 0.30 0.30 5.27
C LEU A 26 1.15 -0.91 4.84
N SER A 27 0.55 -2.09 4.71
CA SER A 27 1.20 -3.27 4.13
C SER A 27 0.47 -3.71 2.87
N LEU A 28 1.16 -3.75 1.73
CA LEU A 28 0.63 -4.13 0.43
C LEU A 28 1.21 -5.47 -0.03
N THR A 29 0.37 -6.46 -0.33
CA THR A 29 0.82 -7.74 -0.91
C THR A 29 0.87 -7.64 -2.45
N GLN A 30 2.04 -7.90 -3.05
CA GLN A 30 2.28 -7.77 -4.50
C GLN A 30 3.03 -8.99 -5.08
N ALA A 31 2.43 -9.83 -5.92
CA ALA A 31 0.99 -9.96 -6.19
C ALA A 31 0.23 -10.47 -4.96
N SER A 32 -1.07 -10.15 -4.86
CA SER A 32 -1.92 -10.55 -3.72
C SER A 32 -2.07 -12.07 -3.58
N GLU A 33 -2.64 -12.50 -2.46
CA GLU A 33 -2.88 -13.91 -2.13
C GLU A 33 -3.85 -14.59 -3.11
N VAL A 34 -4.71 -13.81 -3.76
CA VAL A 34 -5.66 -14.25 -4.79
C VAL A 34 -5.17 -13.96 -6.22
N GLY A 35 -3.91 -13.55 -6.37
CA GLY A 35 -3.27 -13.36 -7.68
C GLY A 35 -3.61 -12.04 -8.39
N THR A 36 -4.21 -11.07 -7.70
CA THR A 36 -4.38 -9.71 -8.24
C THR A 36 -3.08 -8.91 -8.12
N ILE A 37 -2.89 -7.95 -9.03
CA ILE A 37 -1.69 -7.13 -9.13
C ILE A 37 -2.10 -5.67 -9.01
N TYR A 38 -1.41 -4.94 -8.13
CA TYR A 38 -1.53 -3.48 -8.10
C TYR A 38 -0.69 -2.88 -9.23
N THR A 39 -1.28 -1.96 -9.98
CA THR A 39 -0.58 -1.13 -10.96
C THR A 39 0.30 -0.09 -10.25
N ARG A 40 1.23 0.51 -10.99
CA ARG A 40 2.07 1.61 -10.48
C ARG A 40 1.24 2.74 -9.88
N GLN A 41 0.19 3.16 -10.58
CA GLN A 41 -0.68 4.26 -10.17
C GLN A 41 -1.47 3.92 -8.90
N GLU A 42 -1.90 2.66 -8.74
CA GLU A 42 -2.57 2.24 -7.52
C GLU A 42 -1.60 2.19 -6.33
N VAL A 43 -0.37 1.70 -6.52
CA VAL A 43 0.66 1.74 -5.46
C VAL A 43 0.93 3.19 -5.05
N GLU A 44 1.19 4.08 -6.02
CA GLU A 44 1.43 5.51 -5.79
C GLU A 44 0.28 6.16 -5.00
N ALA A 45 -0.97 5.90 -5.39
CA ALA A 45 -2.14 6.48 -4.72
C ALA A 45 -2.25 6.00 -3.26
N LEU A 46 -2.01 4.71 -3.01
CA LEU A 46 -2.11 4.13 -1.66
C LEU A 46 -0.96 4.62 -0.75
N THR A 47 0.27 4.66 -1.25
CA THR A 47 1.42 5.14 -0.48
C THR A 47 1.35 6.64 -0.21
N ALA A 48 0.83 7.44 -1.15
CA ALA A 48 0.59 8.87 -0.93
C ALA A 48 -0.36 9.10 0.26
N ILE A 49 -1.48 8.37 0.31
CA ILE A 49 -2.44 8.45 1.44
C ILE A 49 -1.78 8.01 2.75
N ALA A 50 -0.96 6.96 2.72
CA ALA A 50 -0.23 6.50 3.91
C ALA A 50 0.73 7.58 4.42
N HIS A 51 1.52 8.18 3.53
CA HIS A 51 2.47 9.24 3.86
C HIS A 51 1.81 10.53 4.35
N GLU A 52 0.68 10.94 3.76
CA GLU A 52 -0.13 12.06 4.27
C GLU A 52 -0.57 11.85 5.72
N ARG A 53 -0.69 10.59 6.15
CA ARG A 53 -1.04 10.18 7.52
C ARG A 53 0.16 9.82 8.39
N GLY A 54 1.38 10.00 7.88
CA GLY A 54 2.61 9.64 8.60
C GLY A 54 2.78 8.13 8.82
N LEU A 55 2.11 7.30 8.04
CA LEU A 55 2.20 5.85 8.13
C LEU A 55 3.38 5.35 7.28
N PRO A 56 4.28 4.52 7.83
CA PRO A 56 5.27 3.80 7.04
C PRO A 56 4.57 2.80 6.12
N VAL A 57 5.21 2.55 4.98
CA VAL A 57 4.73 1.60 3.97
C VAL A 57 5.63 0.36 3.98
N HIS A 58 5.01 -0.79 3.75
CA HIS A 58 5.66 -2.07 3.52
C HIS A 58 5.03 -2.72 2.29
N MET A 59 5.85 -3.38 1.46
CA MET A 59 5.35 -4.27 0.41
C MET A 59 5.76 -5.70 0.72
N ASP A 60 4.76 -6.56 0.94
CA ASP A 60 4.95 -8.01 0.94
C ASP A 60 5.12 -8.49 -0.50
N GLY A 61 6.38 -8.76 -0.85
CA GLY A 61 6.79 -9.21 -2.17
C GLY A 61 6.88 -10.72 -2.35
N ALA A 62 6.15 -11.54 -1.58
CA ALA A 62 6.21 -13.01 -1.69
C ALA A 62 6.02 -13.54 -3.13
N ARG A 63 5.30 -12.79 -3.98
CA ARG A 63 5.07 -13.07 -5.42
C ARG A 63 5.51 -11.92 -6.31
N PHE A 64 6.50 -11.16 -5.89
CA PHE A 64 6.89 -9.91 -6.56
C PHE A 64 7.37 -10.12 -7.99
N ALA A 65 8.15 -11.18 -8.23
CA ALA A 65 8.60 -11.52 -9.58
C ALA A 65 7.43 -11.79 -10.55
N ASN A 66 6.34 -12.42 -10.08
CA ASN A 66 5.15 -12.66 -10.89
C ASN A 66 4.47 -11.34 -11.27
N ALA A 67 4.35 -10.40 -10.32
CA ALA A 67 3.80 -9.08 -10.57
C ALA A 67 4.66 -8.30 -11.58
N LEU A 68 5.99 -8.31 -11.43
CA LEU A 68 6.90 -7.61 -12.34
C LEU A 68 6.83 -8.11 -13.78
N VAL A 69 6.83 -9.42 -13.99
CA VAL A 69 6.76 -10.01 -15.33
C VAL A 69 5.42 -9.65 -16.00
N ASN A 70 4.34 -9.58 -15.23
CA ASN A 70 3.03 -9.21 -15.75
C ASN A 70 2.94 -7.70 -16.09
N LEU A 71 3.47 -6.84 -15.21
CA LEU A 71 3.45 -5.38 -15.39
C LEU A 71 4.45 -4.90 -16.46
N GLY A 72 5.54 -5.64 -16.70
CA GLY A 72 6.61 -5.23 -17.61
C GLY A 72 7.41 -4.02 -17.11
N GLU A 73 7.45 -3.81 -15.80
CA GLU A 73 8.09 -2.65 -15.17
C GLU A 73 9.43 -2.99 -14.51
N ASN A 74 10.23 -1.95 -14.23
CA ASN A 74 11.42 -2.11 -13.40
C ASN A 74 11.02 -2.29 -11.93
N PRO A 75 11.71 -3.14 -11.15
CA PRO A 75 11.51 -3.27 -9.71
C PRO A 75 11.42 -1.93 -8.96
N ALA A 76 12.26 -0.96 -9.32
CA ALA A 76 12.27 0.35 -8.67
C ALA A 76 10.97 1.14 -8.91
N ASP A 77 10.36 0.99 -10.09
CA ASP A 77 9.20 1.77 -10.50
C ASP A 77 7.92 1.35 -9.80
N ILE A 78 7.89 0.17 -9.18
CA ILE A 78 6.75 -0.36 -8.43
C ILE A 78 7.01 -0.44 -6.91
N THR A 79 8.20 -0.05 -6.44
CA THR A 79 8.60 -0.11 -5.02
C THR A 79 8.97 1.27 -4.47
N TRP A 80 10.23 1.51 -4.15
CA TRP A 80 10.69 2.69 -3.41
C TRP A 80 10.45 4.01 -4.15
N ARG A 81 10.39 4.01 -5.49
CA ARG A 81 10.02 5.21 -6.26
C ARG A 81 8.57 5.61 -6.06
N GLN A 82 7.72 4.64 -5.72
CA GLN A 82 6.32 4.87 -5.35
C GLN A 82 6.15 5.03 -3.84
N GLY A 83 7.23 5.11 -3.05
CA GLY A 83 7.11 5.36 -1.61
C GLY A 83 6.81 4.11 -0.76
N VAL A 84 7.21 2.92 -1.23
CA VAL A 84 7.36 1.73 -0.38
C VAL A 84 8.62 1.82 0.47
#